data_AF-A0A9D4ST80-F1
#
_entry.id   AF-A0A9D4ST80-F1
#
_cell.length_a   1.000
_cell.length_b   1.000
_cell.length_c   1.000
_cell.angle_alpha   90.00
_cell.angle_beta   90.00
_cell.angle_gamma   90.00
#
_symmetry.space_group_name_H-M   'P 1'
#
loop_
_entity.id
_entity.type
_entity.pdbx_description
1 polymer ?
#
loop_
_entity_poly.entity_id
_entity_poly.type
_entity_poly.pdbx_seq_one_letter_code
_entity_poly.pdbx_strand_id
1 'polypeptide(L)'
;MWMKPEEILLANALWVTEQSNGFFTLQRRKGHGTKGLSSVLVGTLDSVFDSKPAPYRILHKTPLSEVSYVVATSLSREEIFQNWAWIEQNLLETLKSFDSEDEATEFVCCKIRSLVAQREVSLLEVDQDNAQFRVNASRFASIFNLPPQEKLVNYYSCSFWKGRLPQQGWLYLSMQHLAFHSFLFGQTTRLLLRWTDITTLERSNNFLFPETIMVASRQKKHYFSMFTNIVETFALMEQLANLAMRQCDSPVPSMSPQERQIQPNAAATSAEEYARVAAASSGRSSSPLELSAWAS
;
A
#
# COMPACT_ATOMS: atom_id res chain seq x y z
N MET A 1 -0.82 11.91 -17.51
CA MET A 1 0.10 10.76 -17.49
C MET A 1 0.92 10.73 -18.77
N TRP A 2 2.25 10.62 -18.64
CA TRP A 2 3.14 10.34 -19.77
C TRP A 2 2.80 8.99 -20.40
N MET A 3 2.88 8.90 -21.72
CA MET A 3 2.71 7.65 -22.44
C MET A 3 3.86 7.46 -23.43
N LYS A 4 4.08 6.23 -23.86
CA LYS A 4 5.03 5.96 -24.95
C LYS A 4 4.59 6.78 -26.17
N PRO A 5 5.49 7.55 -26.79
CA PRO A 5 5.14 8.38 -27.96
C PRO A 5 4.47 7.52 -29.03
N GLU A 6 3.24 7.88 -29.37
CA GLU A 6 2.43 7.19 -30.37
C GLU A 6 2.19 8.12 -31.55
N GLU A 7 2.54 7.66 -32.74
CA GLU A 7 2.35 8.41 -33.99
C GLU A 7 0.86 8.54 -34.32
N ILE A 8 0.45 9.75 -34.68
CA ILE A 8 -0.88 10.03 -35.16
C ILE A 8 -0.83 10.87 -36.44
N LEU A 9 -1.72 10.53 -37.37
CA LEU A 9 -2.06 11.40 -38.50
C LEU A 9 -3.15 12.37 -38.01
N LEU A 10 -2.89 13.68 -38.15
CA LEU A 10 -3.69 14.74 -37.54
C LEU A 10 -5.16 14.76 -38.03
N ALA A 11 -6.08 14.23 -37.22
CA ALA A 11 -7.52 14.52 -37.34
C ALA A 11 -7.96 15.54 -36.27
N ASN A 12 -7.81 16.83 -36.56
CA ASN A 12 -8.14 17.95 -35.65
C ASN A 12 -9.65 18.11 -35.38
N ALA A 13 -10.53 17.37 -36.07
CA ALA A 13 -11.96 17.62 -36.05
C ALA A 13 -12.61 17.51 -34.64
N LEU A 14 -12.08 16.64 -33.76
CA LEU A 14 -12.68 16.31 -32.46
C LEU A 14 -12.00 16.98 -31.25
N TRP A 15 -10.98 17.79 -31.47
CA TRP A 15 -10.14 18.35 -30.41
C TRP A 15 -10.16 19.87 -30.43
N VAL A 16 -9.98 20.47 -29.25
CA VAL A 16 -9.84 21.91 -29.03
C VAL A 16 -8.45 22.13 -28.45
N THR A 17 -7.67 23.01 -29.08
CA THR A 17 -6.39 23.45 -28.53
C THR A 17 -6.63 24.35 -27.33
N GLU A 18 -6.07 23.98 -26.18
CA GLU A 18 -6.10 24.78 -24.95
C GLU A 18 -4.81 25.60 -24.81
N GLN A 19 -3.66 25.00 -25.14
CA GLN A 19 -2.34 25.66 -25.17
C GLN A 19 -1.49 25.15 -26.34
N SER A 20 -0.53 25.95 -26.77
CA SER A 20 0.34 25.62 -27.89
C SER A 20 1.63 26.43 -27.82
N ASN A 21 2.76 25.79 -28.16
CA ASN A 21 4.04 26.46 -28.41
C ASN A 21 4.65 25.94 -29.72
N GLY A 22 5.92 26.27 -30.00
CA GLY A 22 6.61 25.87 -31.23
C GLY A 22 6.71 24.35 -31.44
N PHE A 23 6.79 23.58 -30.35
CA PHE A 23 7.05 22.14 -30.38
C PHE A 23 5.87 21.30 -29.91
N PHE A 24 4.94 21.85 -29.11
CA PHE A 24 3.86 21.08 -28.50
C PHE A 24 2.48 21.73 -28.62
N THR A 25 1.43 20.90 -28.55
CA THR A 25 0.02 21.32 -28.42
C THR A 25 -0.64 20.58 -27.26
N LEU A 26 -1.26 21.29 -26.33
CA LEU A 26 -2.20 20.72 -25.38
C LEU A 26 -3.61 20.82 -25.93
N GLN A 27 -4.30 19.69 -26.00
CA GLN A 27 -5.65 19.61 -26.53
C GLN A 27 -6.61 18.99 -25.52
N ARG A 28 -7.86 19.45 -25.54
CA ARG A 28 -9.01 18.87 -24.86
C ARG A 28 -10.03 18.40 -25.90
N ARG A 29 -10.67 17.26 -25.64
CA ARG A 29 -11.72 16.72 -26.49
C ARG A 29 -12.98 17.60 -26.48
N LYS A 30 -13.58 17.84 -27.66
CA LYS A 30 -14.87 18.53 -27.78
C LYS A 30 -15.95 17.78 -26.98
N GLY A 31 -16.86 18.50 -26.33
CA GLY A 31 -17.93 17.93 -25.51
C GLY A 31 -17.53 17.54 -24.08
N HIS A 32 -16.25 17.44 -23.75
CA HIS A 32 -15.80 17.18 -22.38
C HIS A 32 -15.79 18.48 -21.54
N GLY A 33 -16.56 18.52 -20.44
CA GLY A 33 -16.62 19.64 -19.50
C GLY A 33 -17.46 20.85 -19.92
N THR A 34 -18.13 20.80 -21.09
CA THR A 34 -18.96 21.90 -21.61
C THR A 34 -20.45 21.66 -21.36
N LYS A 35 -21.14 22.62 -20.73
CA LYS A 35 -22.61 22.64 -20.59
C LYS A 35 -23.23 23.23 -21.86
N GLY A 36 -23.98 22.44 -22.65
CA GLY A 36 -24.66 22.91 -23.88
C GLY A 36 -24.83 21.82 -24.95
N LEU A 37 -25.47 22.18 -26.08
CA LEU A 37 -25.78 21.28 -27.21
C LEU A 37 -24.53 20.63 -27.87
N SER A 38 -23.34 21.17 -27.63
CA SER A 38 -22.06 20.59 -28.04
C SER A 38 -21.67 19.30 -27.31
N SER A 39 -22.36 18.95 -26.21
CA SER A 39 -22.22 17.67 -25.51
C SER A 39 -22.94 16.50 -26.22
N VAL A 40 -23.94 16.80 -27.06
CA VAL A 40 -24.85 15.81 -27.66
C VAL A 40 -24.27 15.18 -28.94
N LEU A 41 -23.39 15.88 -29.66
CA LEU A 41 -22.81 15.39 -30.93
C LEU A 41 -21.62 14.43 -30.78
N VAL A 42 -21.19 14.14 -29.54
CA VAL A 42 -20.04 13.26 -29.26
C VAL A 42 -20.48 11.82 -28.96
N GLY A 43 -21.75 11.61 -28.59
CA GLY A 43 -22.27 10.31 -28.12
C GLY A 43 -22.31 9.20 -29.19
N THR A 44 -22.45 9.53 -30.47
CA THR A 44 -22.68 8.52 -31.52
C THR A 44 -21.40 7.92 -32.09
N LEU A 45 -20.25 8.63 -32.04
CA LEU A 45 -18.96 8.09 -32.50
C LEU A 45 -18.22 7.27 -31.42
N ASP A 46 -18.44 7.57 -30.14
CA ASP A 46 -17.82 6.84 -29.02
C ASP A 46 -18.39 5.44 -28.80
N SER A 47 -19.53 5.12 -29.40
CA SER A 47 -20.17 3.80 -29.26
C SER A 47 -19.53 2.72 -30.15
N VAL A 48 -18.63 3.11 -31.06
CA VAL A 48 -18.02 2.23 -32.07
C VAL A 48 -16.55 1.90 -31.76
N PHE A 49 -15.93 2.60 -30.80
CA PHE A 49 -14.58 2.29 -30.31
C PHE A 49 -14.67 1.97 -28.81
N ASP A 50 -14.42 0.71 -28.44
CA ASP A 50 -14.61 0.13 -27.09
C ASP A 50 -13.75 0.73 -25.96
N SER A 51 -13.02 1.83 -26.20
CA SER A 51 -12.32 2.57 -25.17
C SER A 51 -12.65 4.05 -25.30
N LYS A 52 -13.07 4.69 -24.21
CA LYS A 52 -13.21 6.15 -24.17
C LYS A 52 -11.81 6.74 -24.08
N PRO A 53 -11.23 7.33 -25.15
CA PRO A 53 -9.90 7.91 -25.06
C PRO A 53 -9.92 9.07 -24.06
N ALA A 54 -8.81 9.24 -23.33
CA ALA A 54 -8.68 10.25 -22.30
C ALA A 54 -9.00 11.67 -22.87
N PRO A 55 -9.73 12.50 -22.13
CA PRO A 55 -10.25 13.78 -22.61
C PRO A 55 -9.18 14.86 -22.83
N TYR A 56 -7.98 14.69 -22.27
CA TYR A 56 -6.85 15.61 -22.46
C TYR A 56 -5.64 14.89 -23.03
N ARG A 57 -4.91 15.58 -23.90
CA ARG A 57 -3.66 15.08 -24.49
C ARG A 57 -2.66 16.19 -24.78
N ILE A 58 -1.38 15.84 -24.79
CA ILE A 58 -0.29 16.68 -25.30
C ILE A 58 0.31 16.01 -26.53
N LEU A 59 0.47 16.78 -27.59
CA LEU A 59 1.08 16.38 -28.85
C LEU A 59 2.43 17.07 -29.00
N HIS A 60 3.46 16.31 -29.37
CA HIS A 60 4.68 16.84 -30.01
C HIS A 60 4.40 17.06 -31.49
N LYS A 61 4.68 18.26 -31.97
CA LYS A 61 4.46 18.70 -33.34
C LYS A 61 5.71 18.44 -34.16
N THR A 62 5.47 18.04 -35.40
CA THR A 62 6.47 18.01 -36.44
C THR A 62 5.99 18.87 -37.62
N PRO A 63 6.30 20.20 -37.64
CA PRO A 63 5.73 21.13 -38.61
C PRO A 63 6.01 20.81 -40.08
N LEU A 64 7.11 20.12 -40.38
CA LEU A 64 7.46 19.69 -41.74
C LEU A 64 6.86 18.33 -42.12
N SER A 65 6.13 17.69 -41.20
CA SER A 65 5.53 16.36 -41.37
C SER A 65 4.02 16.38 -41.12
N GLU A 66 3.28 15.47 -41.76
CA GLU A 66 1.86 15.24 -41.47
C GLU A 66 1.63 14.41 -40.19
N VAL A 67 2.71 13.89 -39.62
CA VAL A 67 2.70 13.10 -38.39
C VAL A 67 2.76 14.02 -37.18
N SER A 68 2.30 13.56 -36.03
CA SER A 68 2.55 14.15 -34.72
C SER A 68 2.58 13.03 -33.70
N TYR A 69 3.16 13.27 -32.53
CA TYR A 69 3.30 12.23 -31.52
C TYR A 69 2.50 12.57 -30.28
N VAL A 70 1.60 11.68 -29.85
CA VAL A 70 0.95 11.80 -28.54
C VAL A 70 1.97 11.42 -27.47
N VAL A 71 2.34 12.37 -26.61
CA VAL A 71 3.36 12.16 -25.57
C VAL A 71 2.78 12.05 -24.16
N ALA A 72 1.57 12.56 -23.95
CA ALA A 72 0.86 12.46 -22.68
C ALA A 72 -0.66 12.46 -22.89
N THR A 73 -1.37 11.72 -22.05
CA THR A 73 -2.84 11.74 -21.96
C THR A 73 -3.27 11.79 -20.49
N SER A 74 -4.44 12.37 -20.20
CA SER A 74 -4.99 12.35 -18.84
C SER A 74 -6.51 12.50 -18.82
N LEU A 75 -7.11 11.91 -17.79
CA LEU A 75 -8.50 12.15 -17.39
C LEU A 75 -8.68 13.47 -16.61
N SER A 76 -7.59 14.02 -16.06
CA SER A 76 -7.60 15.21 -15.22
C SER A 76 -6.97 16.40 -15.93
N ARG A 77 -7.68 17.54 -15.93
CA ARG A 77 -7.13 18.82 -16.40
C ARG A 77 -5.91 19.23 -15.58
N GLU A 78 -5.94 19.01 -14.27
CA GLU A 78 -4.84 19.39 -13.38
C GLU A 78 -3.56 18.63 -13.75
N GLU A 79 -3.66 17.30 -13.91
CA GLU A 79 -2.51 16.46 -14.21
C GLU A 79 -1.90 16.76 -15.58
N ILE A 80 -2.73 16.97 -16.62
CA ILE A 80 -2.19 17.28 -17.96
C ILE A 80 -1.49 18.64 -18.00
N PHE A 81 -1.97 19.63 -17.23
CA PHE A 81 -1.32 20.94 -17.15
C PHE A 81 -0.01 20.87 -16.35
N GLN A 82 0.12 19.97 -15.37
CA GLN A 82 1.41 19.69 -14.73
C GLN A 82 2.41 19.07 -15.73
N ASN A 83 1.96 18.14 -16.58
CA ASN A 83 2.79 17.60 -17.66
C ASN A 83 3.22 18.70 -18.65
N TRP A 84 2.32 19.62 -19.00
CA TRP A 84 2.63 20.77 -19.84
C TRP A 84 3.69 21.68 -19.21
N ALA A 85 3.50 22.10 -17.97
CA ALA A 85 4.45 22.96 -17.26
C ALA A 85 5.84 22.31 -17.18
N TRP A 86 5.90 20.99 -16.96
CA TRP A 86 7.15 20.24 -16.97
C TRP A 86 7.86 20.32 -18.33
N ILE A 87 7.15 20.15 -19.44
CA ILE A 87 7.72 20.30 -20.80
C ILE A 87 8.29 21.70 -20.99
N GLU A 88 7.53 22.72 -20.61
CA GLU A 88 7.95 24.11 -20.80
C GLU A 88 9.24 24.42 -20.04
N GLN A 89 9.34 23.94 -18.81
CA GLN A 89 10.49 24.17 -17.95
C GLN A 89 11.72 23.33 -18.35
N ASN A 90 11.53 22.10 -18.82
CA ASN A 90 12.63 21.14 -18.96
C ASN A 90 13.07 20.88 -20.39
N LEU A 91 12.20 21.09 -21.39
CA LEU A 91 12.48 20.71 -22.77
C LEU A 91 12.64 21.91 -23.71
N LEU A 92 11.86 22.99 -23.54
CA LEU A 92 11.76 24.04 -24.57
C LEU A 92 13.09 24.71 -24.90
N GLU A 93 13.95 24.96 -23.92
CA GLU A 93 15.21 25.65 -24.17
C GLU A 93 16.18 24.78 -24.98
N THR A 94 16.29 23.49 -24.64
CA THR A 94 17.09 22.52 -25.40
C THR A 94 16.50 22.29 -26.79
N LEU A 95 15.18 22.29 -26.92
CA LEU A 95 14.52 22.08 -28.21
C LEU A 95 14.83 23.18 -29.22
N LYS A 96 14.97 24.43 -28.76
CA LYS A 96 15.35 25.56 -29.62
C LYS A 96 16.80 25.46 -30.13
N SER A 97 17.66 24.68 -29.49
CA SER A 97 19.07 24.54 -29.90
C SER A 97 19.32 23.48 -30.97
N PHE A 98 18.31 22.69 -31.34
CA PHE A 98 18.45 21.72 -32.43
C PHE A 98 18.23 22.39 -33.79
N ASP A 99 19.09 22.06 -34.75
CA ASP A 99 19.01 22.54 -36.13
C ASP A 99 18.11 21.65 -37.01
N SER A 100 17.85 20.40 -36.56
CA SER A 100 17.03 19.41 -37.25
C SER A 100 15.78 19.04 -36.45
N GLU A 101 14.64 19.01 -37.13
CA GLU A 101 13.35 18.58 -36.56
C GLU A 101 13.37 17.10 -36.16
N ASP A 102 14.08 16.26 -36.93
CA ASP A 102 14.21 14.83 -36.63
C ASP A 102 15.00 14.62 -35.34
N GLU A 103 16.09 15.36 -35.14
CA GLU A 103 16.88 15.32 -33.91
C GLU A 103 16.06 15.79 -32.70
N ALA A 104 15.32 16.90 -32.86
CA ALA A 104 14.43 17.40 -31.81
C ALA A 104 13.35 16.37 -31.46
N THR A 105 12.76 15.72 -32.47
CA THR A 105 11.71 14.70 -32.30
C THR A 105 12.26 13.44 -31.62
N GLU A 106 13.43 12.97 -32.03
CA GLU A 106 14.10 11.84 -31.40
C GLU A 106 14.42 12.15 -29.94
N PHE A 107 14.94 13.34 -29.65
CA PHE A 107 15.21 13.80 -28.29
C PHE A 107 13.94 13.78 -27.43
N VAL A 108 12.83 14.37 -27.90
CA VAL A 108 11.54 14.33 -27.19
C VAL A 108 11.12 12.88 -26.95
N CYS A 109 11.08 12.06 -28.00
CA CYS A 109 10.61 10.69 -27.91
C CYS A 109 11.44 9.88 -26.91
N CYS A 110 12.76 9.99 -26.96
CA CYS A 110 13.66 9.34 -26.02
C CYS A 110 13.43 9.83 -24.58
N LYS A 111 13.30 11.15 -24.38
CA LYS A 111 13.09 11.71 -23.04
C LYS A 111 11.75 11.28 -22.43
N ILE A 112 10.67 11.29 -23.21
CA ILE A 112 9.35 10.84 -22.76
C ILE A 112 9.36 9.34 -22.47
N ARG A 113 9.95 8.50 -23.34
CA ARG A 113 10.11 7.06 -23.06
C ARG A 113 10.87 6.80 -21.76
N SER A 114 11.91 7.58 -21.48
CA SER A 114 12.66 7.50 -20.22
C SER A 114 11.79 7.84 -19.00
N LEU A 115 10.95 8.88 -19.06
CA LEU A 115 10.02 9.22 -17.98
C LEU A 115 8.99 8.11 -17.72
N VAL A 116 8.47 7.50 -18.79
CA VAL A 116 7.53 6.37 -18.67
C VAL A 116 8.21 5.18 -18.00
N ALA A 117 9.42 4.82 -18.45
CA ALA A 117 10.18 3.70 -17.89
C ALA A 117 10.51 3.89 -16.41
N GLN A 118 10.95 5.09 -16.00
CA GLN A 118 11.22 5.40 -14.60
C GLN A 118 9.99 5.21 -13.72
N ARG A 119 8.82 5.65 -14.19
CA ARG A 119 7.56 5.47 -13.47
C ARG A 119 7.18 3.99 -13.36
N GLU A 120 7.30 3.22 -14.44
CA GLU A 120 7.02 1.78 -14.42
C GLU A 120 7.92 1.05 -13.41
N VAL A 121 9.22 1.34 -13.40
CA VAL A 121 10.17 0.77 -12.43
C VAL A 121 9.76 1.12 -10.99
N SER A 122 9.47 2.39 -10.70
CA SER A 122 9.04 2.78 -9.36
C SER A 122 7.73 2.10 -8.92
N LEU A 123 6.79 1.87 -9.83
CA LEU A 123 5.55 1.15 -9.52
C LEU A 123 5.81 -0.34 -9.22
N LEU A 124 6.74 -0.96 -9.95
CA LEU A 124 7.14 -2.35 -9.73
C LEU A 124 7.87 -2.53 -8.39
N GLU A 125 8.76 -1.60 -8.04
CA GLU A 125 9.45 -1.59 -6.74
C GLU A 125 8.46 -1.49 -5.58
N VAL A 126 7.48 -0.59 -5.68
CA VAL A 126 6.42 -0.43 -4.65
C VAL A 126 5.57 -1.69 -4.52
N ASP A 127 5.19 -2.34 -5.63
CA ASP A 127 4.40 -3.58 -5.57
C ASP A 127 5.22 -4.75 -4.99
N GLN A 128 6.49 -4.84 -5.34
CA GLN A 128 7.41 -5.84 -4.80
C GLN A 128 7.61 -5.66 -3.28
N ASP A 129 7.86 -4.43 -2.82
CA ASP A 129 8.00 -4.13 -1.39
C ASP A 129 6.72 -4.47 -0.62
N ASN A 130 5.56 -4.15 -1.20
CA ASN A 130 4.27 -4.46 -0.61
C ASN A 130 4.02 -5.99 -0.56
N ALA A 131 4.38 -6.72 -1.61
CA ALA A 131 4.31 -8.18 -1.62
C ALA A 131 5.23 -8.81 -0.58
N GLN A 132 6.46 -8.33 -0.47
CA GLN A 132 7.44 -8.81 0.50
C GLN A 132 7.00 -8.51 1.94
N PHE A 133 6.39 -7.36 2.19
CA PHE A 133 5.80 -7.01 3.47
C PHE A 133 4.68 -8.00 3.86
N ARG A 134 3.75 -8.32 2.94
CA ARG A 134 2.67 -9.29 3.20
C ARG A 134 3.20 -10.68 3.57
N VAL A 135 4.24 -11.15 2.87
CA VAL A 135 4.91 -12.43 3.18
C VAL A 135 5.54 -12.41 4.57
N ASN A 136 6.23 -11.32 4.92
CA ASN A 136 6.85 -11.18 6.24
C ASN A 136 5.84 -11.05 7.38
N ALA A 137 4.72 -10.37 7.16
CA ALA A 137 3.62 -10.30 8.12
C ALA A 137 3.01 -11.68 8.40
N SER A 138 2.80 -12.48 7.35
CA SER A 138 2.30 -13.86 7.49
C SER A 138 3.31 -14.77 8.21
N ARG A 139 4.61 -14.66 7.87
CA ARG A 139 5.70 -15.36 8.59
C ARG A 139 5.77 -14.97 10.06
N PHE A 140 5.70 -13.67 10.36
CA PHE A 140 5.68 -13.17 11.72
C PHE A 140 4.53 -13.79 12.55
N ALA A 141 3.30 -13.74 12.02
CA ALA A 141 2.14 -14.31 12.70
C ALA A 141 2.28 -15.82 12.96
N SER A 142 2.77 -16.57 11.97
CA SER A 142 2.95 -18.04 12.06
C SER A 142 4.13 -18.48 12.92
N ILE A 143 5.27 -17.80 12.86
CA ILE A 143 6.48 -18.16 13.64
C ILE A 143 6.25 -17.94 15.14
N PHE A 144 5.51 -16.90 15.50
CA PHE A 144 5.30 -16.48 16.89
C PHE A 144 3.90 -16.81 17.44
N ASN A 145 3.04 -17.47 16.65
CA ASN A 145 1.67 -17.85 17.02
C ASN A 145 0.87 -16.66 17.61
N LEU A 146 0.93 -15.52 16.93
CA LEU A 146 0.35 -14.27 17.42
C LEU A 146 -1.15 -14.17 17.15
N PRO A 147 -1.90 -13.44 18.00
CA PRO A 147 -3.32 -13.23 17.78
C PRO A 147 -3.56 -12.37 16.52
N PRO A 148 -4.72 -12.50 15.84
CA PRO A 148 -5.02 -11.75 14.62
C PRO A 148 -4.99 -10.22 14.76
N GLN A 149 -5.13 -9.71 15.99
CA GLN A 149 -5.10 -8.30 16.30
C GLN A 149 -3.67 -7.73 16.27
N GLU A 150 -2.64 -8.58 16.38
CA GLU A 150 -1.25 -8.14 16.39
C GLU A 150 -0.76 -7.91 14.96
N LYS A 151 -0.62 -6.64 14.59
CA LYS A 151 -0.21 -6.25 13.24
C LYS A 151 1.28 -5.94 13.19
N LEU A 152 1.97 -6.51 12.20
CA LEU A 152 3.34 -6.12 11.86
C LEU A 152 3.34 -4.66 11.42
N VAL A 153 4.22 -3.86 12.01
CA VAL A 153 4.45 -2.45 11.64
C VAL A 153 5.60 -2.38 10.65
N ASN A 154 6.74 -2.99 10.98
CA ASN A 154 7.86 -3.12 10.06
C ASN A 154 8.76 -4.31 10.41
N TYR A 155 9.69 -4.67 9.51
CA TYR A 155 10.66 -5.71 9.72
C TYR A 155 12.04 -5.31 9.18
N TYR A 156 13.10 -5.75 9.83
CA TYR A 156 14.47 -5.37 9.51
C TYR A 156 15.38 -6.59 9.54
N SER A 157 16.29 -6.69 8.56
CA SER A 157 17.40 -7.64 8.63
C SER A 157 18.40 -7.14 9.66
N CYS A 158 18.83 -8.01 10.57
CA CYS A 158 19.85 -7.70 11.57
C CYS A 158 20.53 -8.98 12.07
N SER A 159 21.53 -8.80 12.94
CA SER A 159 22.17 -9.88 13.67
C SER A 159 21.85 -9.81 15.16
N PHE A 160 21.38 -10.90 15.74
CA PHE A 160 21.17 -11.04 17.18
C PHE A 160 22.37 -11.73 17.83
N TRP A 161 22.91 -11.15 18.90
CA TRP A 161 24.07 -11.70 19.59
C TRP A 161 23.66 -12.64 20.72
N LYS A 162 24.01 -13.92 20.58
CA LYS A 162 23.87 -14.93 21.64
C LYS A 162 25.26 -15.34 22.12
N GLY A 163 25.75 -14.66 23.17
CA GLY A 163 27.14 -14.77 23.59
C GLY A 163 28.07 -14.08 22.59
N ARG A 164 29.07 -14.80 22.06
CA ARG A 164 30.03 -14.27 21.06
C ARG A 164 29.65 -14.52 19.61
N LEU A 165 28.54 -15.22 19.35
CA LEU A 165 28.13 -15.60 17.99
C LEU A 165 26.98 -14.69 17.51
N PRO A 166 27.18 -13.89 16.45
CA PRO A 166 26.10 -13.18 15.80
C PRO A 166 25.24 -14.16 15.00
N GLN A 167 23.93 -14.09 15.17
CA GLN A 167 22.96 -14.88 14.43
C GLN A 167 22.19 -13.94 13.51
N GLN A 168 22.45 -14.03 12.21
CA GLN A 168 21.72 -13.28 11.20
C GLN A 168 20.25 -13.74 11.15
N GLY A 169 19.33 -12.79 11.12
CA GLY A 169 17.90 -13.06 11.08
C GLY A 169 17.08 -11.80 10.86
N TRP A 170 15.81 -11.89 11.24
CA TRP A 170 14.83 -10.85 11.03
C TRP A 170 14.27 -10.37 12.35
N LEU A 171 14.34 -9.06 12.56
CA LEU A 171 13.65 -8.34 13.61
C LEU A 171 12.29 -7.90 13.08
N TYR A 172 11.22 -8.27 13.77
CA TYR A 172 9.85 -7.88 13.48
C TYR A 172 9.37 -6.94 14.58
N LEU A 173 8.85 -5.79 14.19
CA LEU A 173 8.27 -4.80 15.10
C LEU A 173 6.78 -4.72 14.84
N SER A 174 5.98 -4.97 15.87
CA SER A 174 4.53 -4.85 15.85
C SER A 174 4.06 -3.83 16.89
N MET A 175 2.75 -3.58 16.96
CA MET A 175 2.20 -2.61 17.91
C MET A 175 2.46 -2.97 19.38
N GLN A 176 2.53 -4.26 19.74
CA GLN A 176 2.68 -4.69 21.14
C GLN A 176 4.00 -5.42 21.40
N HIS A 177 4.66 -5.94 20.35
CA HIS A 177 5.84 -6.78 20.49
C HIS A 177 7.03 -6.34 19.62
N LEU A 178 8.21 -6.64 20.14
CA LEU A 178 9.45 -6.81 19.41
C LEU A 178 9.73 -8.30 19.31
N ALA A 179 9.92 -8.82 18.11
CA ALA A 179 10.23 -10.23 17.90
C ALA A 179 11.47 -10.41 17.01
N PHE A 180 12.25 -11.45 17.26
CA PHE A 180 13.39 -11.82 16.42
C PHE A 180 13.37 -13.30 16.09
N HIS A 181 13.60 -13.64 14.83
CA HIS A 181 13.72 -15.00 14.34
C HIS A 181 14.97 -15.18 13.48
N SER A 182 15.75 -16.21 13.77
CA SER A 182 16.81 -16.70 12.90
C SER A 182 16.74 -18.21 12.73
N PHE A 183 17.16 -18.67 11.55
CA PHE A 183 17.42 -20.08 11.27
C PHE A 183 18.79 -20.20 10.60
N LEU A 184 19.80 -20.61 11.37
CA LEU A 184 21.17 -20.75 10.91
C LEU A 184 21.76 -22.07 11.41
N PHE A 185 22.46 -22.79 10.54
CA PHE A 185 23.08 -24.08 10.87
C PHE A 185 22.14 -25.10 11.54
N GLY A 186 20.88 -25.14 11.09
CA GLY A 186 19.85 -26.02 11.67
C GLY A 186 19.34 -25.59 13.05
N GLN A 187 19.83 -24.48 13.60
CA GLN A 187 19.40 -23.93 14.88
C GLN A 187 18.39 -22.81 14.65
N THR A 188 17.23 -22.92 15.30
CA THR A 188 16.22 -21.87 15.31
C THR A 188 16.35 -21.04 16.58
N THR A 189 16.50 -19.73 16.44
CA THR A 189 16.41 -18.80 17.58
C THR A 189 15.15 -17.95 17.44
N ARG A 190 14.33 -17.92 18.50
CA ARG A 190 13.15 -17.07 18.60
C ARG A 190 13.24 -16.23 19.86
N LEU A 191 12.95 -14.94 19.73
CA LEU A 191 12.79 -14.00 20.83
C LEU A 191 11.49 -13.24 20.61
N LEU A 192 10.69 -13.11 21.65
CA LEU A 192 9.46 -12.32 21.65
C LEU A 192 9.43 -11.53 22.96
N LEU A 193 9.38 -10.21 22.86
CA LEU A 193 9.35 -9.28 23.98
C LEU A 193 8.17 -8.32 23.78
N ARG A 194 7.38 -8.08 24.82
CA ARG A 194 6.41 -7.00 24.80
C ARG A 194 7.12 -5.67 25.02
N TRP A 195 6.65 -4.62 24.37
CA TRP A 195 7.16 -3.26 24.60
C TRP A 195 7.08 -2.84 26.07
N THR A 196 6.02 -3.26 26.78
CA THR A 196 5.81 -2.98 28.21
C THR A 196 6.82 -3.67 29.13
N ASP A 197 7.49 -4.72 28.66
CA ASP A 197 8.49 -5.47 29.44
C ASP A 197 9.92 -4.94 29.23
N ILE A 198 10.10 -4.03 28.25
CA ILE A 198 11.38 -3.39 27.94
C ILE A 198 11.58 -2.22 28.90
N THR A 199 12.66 -2.25 29.65
CA THR A 199 13.01 -1.22 30.64
C THR A 199 13.99 -0.19 30.08
N THR A 200 14.79 -0.58 29.09
CA THR A 200 15.84 0.27 28.55
C THR A 200 16.07 -0.05 27.08
N LEU A 201 16.15 0.99 26.27
CA LEU A 201 16.49 0.93 24.86
C LEU A 201 17.63 1.90 24.59
N GLU A 202 18.78 1.38 24.17
CA GLU A 202 19.98 2.19 23.94
C GLU A 202 20.62 1.85 22.60
N ARG A 203 21.04 2.89 21.87
CA ARG A 203 21.89 2.75 20.70
C ARG A 203 23.31 3.08 21.12
N SER A 204 24.26 2.21 20.78
CA SER A 204 25.68 2.43 21.06
C SER A 204 26.51 2.25 19.80
N ASN A 205 27.62 2.97 19.72
CA ASN A 205 28.62 2.78 18.69
C ASN A 205 29.98 2.59 19.37
N ASN A 206 30.46 1.34 19.43
CA ASN A 206 31.69 1.00 20.12
C ASN A 206 32.71 0.46 19.10
N PHE A 207 34.00 0.66 19.36
CA PHE A 207 35.09 0.22 18.46
C PHE A 207 35.05 -1.29 18.14
N LEU A 208 34.56 -2.12 19.08
CA LEU A 208 34.44 -3.58 18.90
C LEU A 208 33.12 -4.03 18.26
N PHE A 209 32.09 -3.18 18.27
CA PHE A 209 30.75 -3.46 17.74
C PHE A 209 30.20 -2.18 17.09
N PRO A 210 30.49 -1.94 15.80
CA PRO A 210 29.95 -0.78 15.12
C PRO A 210 28.43 -0.90 15.11
N GLU A 211 27.78 0.16 15.60
CA GLU A 211 26.34 0.38 15.58
C GLU A 211 25.47 -0.79 16.10
N THR A 212 25.20 -0.77 17.41
CA THR A 212 24.40 -1.78 18.11
C THR A 212 23.17 -1.15 18.78
N ILE A 213 22.04 -1.86 18.75
CA ILE A 213 20.87 -1.57 19.61
C ILE A 213 20.86 -2.58 20.74
N MET A 214 20.90 -2.10 21.99
CA MET A 214 20.67 -2.89 23.19
C MET A 214 19.22 -2.74 23.64
N VAL A 215 18.55 -3.87 23.84
CA VAL A 215 17.21 -3.97 24.44
C VAL A 215 17.34 -4.66 25.79
N ALA A 216 17.04 -3.96 26.88
CA ALA A 216 17.01 -4.55 28.22
C ALA A 216 15.57 -4.83 28.66
N SER A 217 15.33 -6.05 29.13
CA SER A 217 14.15 -6.40 29.92
C SER A 217 14.52 -6.54 31.39
N ARG A 218 13.52 -6.76 32.25
CA ARG A 218 13.74 -7.04 33.69
C ARG A 218 14.68 -8.22 33.97
N GLN A 219 14.84 -9.13 33.01
CA GLN A 219 15.55 -10.40 33.19
C GLN A 219 16.91 -10.41 32.51
N LYS A 220 17.03 -9.78 31.33
CA LYS A 220 18.19 -9.94 30.46
C LYS A 220 18.35 -8.79 29.47
N LYS A 221 19.58 -8.62 28.99
CA LYS A 221 19.93 -7.69 27.91
C LYS A 221 20.09 -8.45 26.59
N HIS A 222 19.63 -7.83 25.51
CA HIS A 222 19.67 -8.32 24.15
C HIS A 222 20.41 -7.31 23.28
N TYR A 223 21.26 -7.80 22.39
CA TYR A 223 22.08 -6.94 21.53
C TYR A 223 21.81 -7.30 20.07
N PHE A 224 21.58 -6.27 19.26
CA PHE A 224 21.33 -6.38 17.82
C PHE A 224 22.27 -5.45 17.06
N SER A 225 22.80 -5.89 15.92
CA SER A 225 23.66 -5.07 15.07
C SER A 225 23.47 -5.41 13.59
N MET A 226 24.29 -4.83 12.70
CA MET A 226 24.27 -5.07 11.25
C MET A 226 22.92 -4.73 10.62
N PHE A 227 22.29 -3.66 11.11
CA PHE A 227 21.10 -3.09 10.49
C PHE A 227 21.47 -2.33 9.23
N THR A 228 20.64 -2.39 8.20
CA THR A 228 20.79 -1.54 7.01
C THR A 228 20.59 -0.06 7.35
N ASN A 229 19.64 0.25 8.24
CA ASN A 229 19.38 1.60 8.75
C ASN A 229 19.07 1.57 10.25
N ILE A 230 20.11 1.60 11.09
CA ILE A 230 19.95 1.53 12.56
C ILE A 230 19.23 2.75 13.14
N VAL A 231 19.39 3.93 12.52
CA VAL A 231 18.81 5.19 13.00
C VAL A 231 17.29 5.12 12.91
N GLU A 232 16.78 4.76 11.73
CA GLU A 232 15.35 4.62 11.49
C GLU A 232 14.75 3.48 12.32
N THR A 233 15.45 2.34 12.38
CA THR A 233 15.01 1.20 13.19
C THR A 233 14.87 1.59 14.66
N PHE A 234 15.87 2.26 15.23
CA PHE A 234 15.87 2.70 16.62
C PHE A 234 14.76 3.71 16.90
N ALA A 235 14.57 4.70 16.02
CA ALA A 235 13.51 5.69 16.17
C ALA A 235 12.11 5.05 16.18
N LEU A 236 11.86 4.05 15.32
CA LEU A 236 10.59 3.32 15.32
C LEU A 236 10.41 2.49 16.61
N MET A 237 11.48 1.85 17.09
CA MET A 237 11.45 1.11 18.35
C MET A 237 11.10 2.01 19.55
N GLU A 238 11.67 3.22 19.62
CA GLU A 238 11.32 4.22 20.65
C GLU A 238 9.86 4.65 20.55
N GLN A 239 9.36 4.90 19.34
CA GLN A 239 7.96 5.27 19.13
C GLN A 239 7.02 4.18 19.61
N LEU A 240 7.26 2.92 19.25
CA LEU A 240 6.42 1.78 19.65
C LEU A 240 6.48 1.55 21.16
N ALA A 241 7.67 1.65 21.77
CA ALA A 241 7.82 1.55 23.22
C ALA A 241 7.01 2.65 23.95
N ASN A 242 7.11 3.90 23.50
CA ASN A 242 6.37 5.03 24.08
C ASN A 242 4.85 4.88 23.90
N LEU A 243 4.40 4.39 22.74
CA LEU A 243 2.98 4.14 22.49
C LEU A 243 2.43 3.05 23.41
N ALA A 244 3.17 1.97 23.63
CA ALA A 244 2.75 0.89 24.51
C ALA A 244 2.63 1.33 25.97
N MET A 245 3.56 2.16 26.47
CA MET A 245 3.50 2.70 27.83
C MET A 245 2.25 3.55 28.05
N ARG A 246 1.90 4.42 27.08
CA ARG A 246 0.68 5.25 27.14
C ARG A 246 -0.62 4.43 27.16
N GLN A 247 -0.63 3.27 26.52
CA GLN A 247 -1.79 2.37 26.54
C GLN A 247 -1.95 1.66 27.89
N CYS A 248 -0.87 1.45 28.64
CA CYS A 248 -0.94 0.93 30.02
C CYS A 248 -1.38 1.97 31.05
N ASP A 249 -1.11 3.25 30.80
CA ASP A 249 -1.42 4.36 31.72
C ASP A 249 -2.81 4.99 31.50
N SER A 250 -3.60 4.51 30.52
CA SER A 250 -4.97 4.98 30.37
C SER A 250 -5.80 4.52 31.57
N PRO A 251 -6.35 5.44 32.39
CA PRO A 251 -7.26 5.05 33.45
C PRO A 251 -8.44 4.34 32.81
N VAL A 252 -8.71 3.10 33.24
CA VAL A 252 -10.02 2.49 33.06
C VAL A 252 -11.03 3.55 33.47
N PRO A 253 -12.01 3.95 32.62
CA PRO A 253 -13.05 4.86 33.07
C PRO A 253 -13.66 4.23 34.31
N SER A 254 -13.44 4.85 35.46
CA SER A 254 -14.06 4.41 36.70
C SER A 254 -15.55 4.50 36.47
N MET A 255 -16.21 3.37 36.22
CA MET A 255 -17.66 3.31 36.19
C MET A 255 -18.16 3.95 37.47
N SER A 256 -18.94 5.01 37.29
CA SER A 256 -19.51 5.75 38.41
C SER A 256 -20.34 4.81 39.28
N PRO A 257 -20.45 5.03 40.60
CA PRO A 257 -21.23 4.17 41.50
C PRO A 257 -22.70 3.96 41.09
N GLN A 258 -23.21 4.73 40.11
CA GLN A 258 -24.58 4.65 39.62
C GLN A 258 -24.84 3.50 38.64
N GLU A 259 -23.81 2.88 38.05
CA GLU A 259 -23.99 1.72 37.16
C GLU A 259 -24.03 0.38 37.91
N ARG A 260 -23.76 0.38 39.22
CA ARG A 260 -23.70 -0.83 40.05
C ARG A 260 -25.08 -1.36 40.52
N GLN A 261 -26.18 -0.68 40.17
CA GLN A 261 -27.54 -1.06 40.59
C GLN A 261 -28.50 -1.44 39.44
N ILE A 262 -28.04 -1.48 38.18
CA ILE A 262 -28.87 -1.93 37.05
C ILE A 262 -28.23 -3.16 36.40
N GLN A 263 -28.20 -4.28 37.12
CA GLN A 263 -28.36 -5.63 36.56
C GLN A 263 -28.36 -6.68 37.68
N PRO A 264 -29.53 -7.27 37.97
CA PRO A 264 -29.55 -8.70 38.21
C PRO A 264 -30.71 -9.33 37.42
N ASN A 265 -30.60 -9.39 36.08
CA ASN A 265 -31.36 -10.36 35.29
C ASN A 265 -30.93 -10.40 33.81
N ALA A 266 -29.71 -10.89 33.54
CA ALA A 266 -29.33 -11.31 32.19
C ALA A 266 -29.00 -12.81 32.11
N ALA A 267 -29.00 -13.52 33.24
CA ALA A 267 -28.77 -14.96 33.30
C ALA A 267 -30.05 -15.79 33.12
N ALA A 268 -31.24 -15.22 33.35
CA ALA A 268 -32.52 -15.94 33.24
C ALA A 268 -33.07 -15.99 31.80
N THR A 269 -32.74 -15.01 30.95
CA THR A 269 -33.26 -14.91 29.58
C THR A 269 -32.57 -15.84 28.58
N SER A 270 -31.35 -16.29 28.85
CA SER A 270 -30.61 -17.20 27.95
C SER A 270 -31.06 -18.67 28.07
N ALA A 271 -31.49 -19.10 29.26
CA ALA A 271 -31.93 -20.50 29.47
C ALA A 271 -33.31 -20.81 28.85
N GLU A 272 -34.23 -19.84 28.83
CA GLU A 272 -35.56 -20.01 28.23
C GLU A 272 -35.52 -19.98 26.69
N GLU A 273 -34.59 -19.22 26.12
CA GLU A 273 -34.42 -19.10 24.67
C GLU A 273 -33.79 -20.37 24.07
N TYR A 274 -32.82 -20.98 24.76
CA TYR A 274 -32.27 -22.29 24.38
C TYR A 274 -33.30 -23.44 24.46
N ALA A 275 -34.18 -23.42 25.48
CA ALA A 275 -35.23 -24.44 25.63
C ALA A 275 -36.32 -24.32 24.54
N ARG A 276 -36.65 -23.11 24.09
CA ARG A 276 -37.60 -22.90 22.96
C ARG A 276 -37.04 -23.37 21.63
N VAL A 277 -35.75 -23.14 21.37
CA VAL A 277 -35.11 -23.56 20.11
C VAL A 277 -34.95 -25.09 20.05
N ALA A 278 -34.70 -25.75 21.18
CA ALA A 278 -34.63 -27.21 21.25
C ALA A 278 -35.99 -27.91 21.07
N ALA A 279 -37.10 -27.29 21.49
CA ALA A 279 -38.44 -27.83 21.29
C ALA A 279 -38.97 -27.67 19.84
N ALA A 280 -38.44 -26.71 19.08
CA ALA A 280 -38.84 -26.44 17.71
C ALA A 280 -38.19 -27.37 16.66
N SER A 281 -37.12 -28.09 17.02
CA SER A 281 -36.35 -28.95 16.10
C SER A 281 -36.73 -30.43 16.13
N SER A 282 -37.65 -30.86 17.01
CA SER A 282 -38.11 -32.26 17.10
C SER A 282 -39.53 -32.51 16.56
N GLY A 283 -40.09 -31.59 15.77
CA GLY A 283 -41.48 -31.65 15.32
C GLY A 283 -41.64 -31.78 13.80
N ARG A 284 -41.96 -33.02 13.37
CA ARG A 284 -42.62 -33.43 12.10
C ARG A 284 -41.71 -33.59 10.87
N SER A 285 -41.84 -34.65 10.07
CA SER A 285 -42.87 -35.71 10.00
C SER A 285 -42.41 -36.88 9.15
N SER A 286 -42.78 -38.09 9.55
CA SER A 286 -43.15 -39.16 8.62
C SER A 286 -44.47 -39.80 9.08
N SER A 287 -45.34 -40.01 8.10
CA SER A 287 -46.77 -40.35 8.15
C SER A 287 -47.07 -41.73 8.75
N PRO A 288 -48.29 -41.94 9.29
CA PRO A 288 -48.83 -43.24 9.71
C PRO A 288 -49.44 -44.01 8.52
N LEU A 289 -49.58 -45.35 8.68
CA LEU A 289 -50.25 -46.42 7.88
C LEU A 289 -49.28 -47.64 7.89
N GLU A 290 -49.58 -48.90 8.24
CA GLU A 290 -50.79 -49.70 8.49
C GLU A 290 -50.48 -50.84 9.50
N LEU A 291 -51.50 -51.16 10.28
CA LEU A 291 -52.02 -52.47 10.75
C LEU A 291 -51.27 -53.80 10.50
N SER A 292 -51.24 -54.58 11.60
CA SER A 292 -51.59 -56.00 11.74
C SER A 292 -50.51 -57.11 11.65
N ALA A 293 -50.27 -57.70 12.84
CA ALA A 293 -50.53 -59.10 13.20
C ALA A 293 -49.42 -60.19 13.06
N TRP A 294 -49.57 -61.16 14.00
CA TRP A 294 -48.93 -62.49 14.19
C TRP A 294 -47.55 -62.46 14.86
N ALA A 295 -47.40 -62.77 16.16
CA ALA A 295 -47.64 -64.05 16.85
C ALA A 295 -46.69 -65.17 16.41
N SER A 296 -45.55 -65.31 17.10
CA SER A 296 -44.98 -66.53 17.72
C SER A 296 -43.50 -66.31 18.04
#